data_AF-A0A7W5GTQ2-F1
#
_entry.id   AF-A0A7W5GTQ2-F1
#
_cell.length_a   1.000
_cell.length_b   1.000
_cell.length_c   1.000
_cell.angle_alpha   90.00
_cell.angle_beta   90.00
_cell.angle_gamma   90.00
#
_symmetry.space_group_name_H-M   'P 1'
#
loop_
_entity.id
_entity.type
_entity.pdbx_description
1 polymer ?
#
loop_
_entity_poly.entity_id
_entity_poly.type
_entity_poly.pdbx_seq_one_letter_code
_entity_poly.pdbx_strand_id
1 'polypeptide(L)'
;MSVGIMARRAYAERDTHQPPAQSGCFTIKSATRISEFISRRRKSPTRSSAPATIPISVQAVIAITGRSQRTWWRRIEDGTVCKLKPDTRGRAMVALQDVLKLADCGVAPEDMDLLVKADSGDAEAQADIGEMFISTGRPDAGRYWLQLAAEQGHPNAMQCLSHCYLSGAGVPKDEDMALRWLADAAVRGHVIAREQMRALRATLLTKIVG
;
A
#
# COMPACT_ATOMS: atom_id res chain seq x y z
N MET A 1 -42.88 -43.39 2.82
CA MET A 1 -42.92 -42.80 4.17
C MET A 1 -42.35 -41.41 4.07
N SER A 2 -43.24 -40.42 4.04
CA SER A 2 -42.96 -38.99 3.91
C SER A 2 -43.15 -38.31 5.27
N VAL A 3 -42.23 -37.45 5.66
CA VAL A 3 -42.41 -36.38 6.66
C VAL A 3 -41.50 -35.25 6.15
N GLY A 4 -41.97 -34.15 5.55
CA GLY A 4 -42.85 -33.09 6.09
C GLY A 4 -41.95 -31.91 6.50
N ILE A 5 -41.60 -30.95 5.63
CA ILE A 5 -42.31 -29.71 5.22
C ILE A 5 -42.58 -28.71 6.38
N MET A 6 -42.02 -27.49 6.21
CA MET A 6 -42.34 -26.16 6.82
C MET A 6 -41.84 -25.93 8.27
N ALA A 7 -41.45 -24.73 8.70
CA ALA A 7 -42.00 -23.42 8.36
C ALA A 7 -41.03 -22.25 8.60
N ARG A 8 -41.12 -21.26 7.72
CA ARG A 8 -40.79 -19.85 7.96
C ARG A 8 -41.87 -19.24 8.88
N ARG A 9 -41.47 -18.40 9.85
CA ARG A 9 -42.28 -17.33 10.48
C ARG A 9 -41.49 -16.05 10.23
N ALA A 10 -41.86 -15.06 9.42
CA ALA A 10 -43.15 -14.40 9.19
C ALA A 10 -43.77 -13.90 10.50
N TYR A 11 -43.33 -12.72 10.93
CA TYR A 11 -44.14 -11.84 11.77
C TYR A 11 -44.96 -10.94 10.85
N ALA A 12 -46.26 -11.03 11.02
CA ALA A 12 -47.31 -10.36 10.28
C ALA A 12 -47.92 -9.27 11.17
N GLU A 13 -48.21 -8.13 10.54
CA GLU A 13 -49.44 -7.33 10.72
C GLU A 13 -49.64 -6.61 12.08
N ARG A 14 -50.28 -5.44 12.18
CA ARG A 14 -50.93 -4.47 11.30
C ARG A 14 -51.16 -3.27 12.25
N ASP A 15 -51.06 -2.04 11.77
CA ASP A 15 -52.08 -1.06 12.08
C ASP A 15 -52.13 -0.02 10.97
N THR A 16 -53.09 -0.24 10.10
CA THR A 16 -53.58 0.65 9.07
C THR A 16 -54.50 1.68 9.72
N HIS A 17 -54.08 2.94 9.79
CA HIS A 17 -55.01 4.07 9.81
C HIS A 17 -54.47 5.18 8.90
N GLN A 18 -55.30 5.55 7.92
CA GLN A 18 -55.10 6.63 6.96
C GLN A 18 -56.51 7.15 6.59
N PRO A 19 -56.68 8.40 6.13
CA PRO A 19 -56.21 9.71 6.58
C PRO A 19 -57.42 10.62 6.97
N PRO A 20 -57.23 11.94 7.08
CA PRO A 20 -57.85 12.75 6.03
C PRO A 20 -56.95 13.85 5.44
N ALA A 21 -57.19 14.13 4.16
CA ALA A 21 -56.69 15.30 3.47
C ALA A 21 -57.54 16.52 3.83
N GLN A 22 -56.90 17.65 4.19
CA GLN A 22 -57.47 18.97 3.96
C GLN A 22 -56.39 19.96 3.50
N SER A 23 -56.70 20.52 2.34
CA SER A 23 -56.15 21.65 1.62
C SER A 23 -55.67 22.81 2.50
N GLY A 24 -54.42 23.21 2.29
CA GLY A 24 -53.87 24.46 2.81
C GLY A 24 -53.00 25.11 1.75
N CYS A 25 -53.61 26.00 0.97
CA CYS A 25 -52.95 26.95 0.09
C CYS A 25 -51.98 27.82 0.91
N PHE A 26 -50.67 27.76 0.65
CA PHE A 26 -49.79 28.86 1.01
C PHE A 26 -48.84 29.18 -0.14
N THR A 27 -49.10 30.36 -0.67
CA THR A 27 -48.39 31.11 -1.70
C THR A 27 -46.88 31.16 -1.49
N ILE A 28 -46.17 31.06 -2.61
CA ILE A 28 -44.76 31.39 -2.78
C ILE A 28 -44.55 32.85 -2.35
N LYS A 29 -43.77 33.06 -1.28
CA LYS A 29 -43.11 34.33 -1.02
C LYS A 29 -41.65 34.08 -0.66
N SER A 30 -40.81 34.68 -1.52
CA SER A 30 -39.50 35.27 -1.22
C SER A 30 -38.41 34.38 -0.62
N ALA A 31 -37.41 34.14 -1.48
CA ALA A 31 -35.98 34.42 -1.26
C ALA A 31 -35.37 34.16 0.12
N THR A 32 -34.22 33.47 0.07
CA THR A 32 -33.14 33.38 1.08
C THR A 32 -33.19 32.16 1.98
N ARG A 33 -32.64 31.03 1.51
CA ARG A 33 -31.88 30.05 2.32
C ARG A 33 -31.31 28.90 1.47
N ILE A 34 -30.39 29.23 0.57
CA ILE A 34 -29.48 28.24 -0.06
C ILE A 34 -28.02 28.48 0.37
N SER A 35 -27.76 29.48 1.23
CA SER A 35 -26.42 29.77 1.76
C SER A 35 -26.04 28.99 3.04
N GLU A 36 -26.92 28.16 3.60
CA GLU A 36 -26.67 27.44 4.87
C GLU A 36 -26.32 25.94 4.69
N PHE A 37 -26.24 25.44 3.45
CA PHE A 37 -25.86 24.05 3.18
C PHE A 37 -24.43 23.88 2.64
N ILE A 38 -23.77 24.98 2.24
CA ILE A 38 -22.36 24.99 1.77
C ILE A 38 -21.37 25.34 2.90
N SER A 39 -21.83 25.69 4.10
CA SER A 39 -20.98 26.06 5.24
C SER A 39 -20.58 24.89 6.16
N ARG A 40 -20.94 23.64 5.84
CA ARG A 40 -20.47 22.42 6.54
C ARG A 40 -19.19 21.79 5.95
N ARG A 41 -18.50 22.46 5.02
CA ARG A 41 -17.11 22.10 4.72
C ARG A 41 -16.23 22.59 5.87
N ARG A 42 -15.86 21.62 6.71
CA ARG A 42 -14.82 21.61 7.74
C ARG A 42 -13.93 22.87 7.70
N LYS A 43 -14.05 23.72 8.74
CA LYS A 43 -12.99 24.67 9.11
C LYS A 43 -11.67 23.91 9.09
N SER A 44 -10.80 24.22 8.13
CA SER A 44 -9.40 23.83 8.16
C SER A 44 -8.84 24.29 9.51
N PRO A 45 -8.32 23.40 10.38
CA PRO A 45 -7.74 23.86 11.63
C PRO A 45 -6.57 24.78 11.29
N THR A 46 -6.65 26.00 11.82
CA THR A 46 -5.62 27.02 11.78
C THR A 46 -4.31 26.45 12.32
N ARG A 47 -3.20 26.77 11.63
CA ARG A 47 -1.80 26.53 11.99
C ARG A 47 -1.55 26.71 13.50
N SER A 48 -1.63 25.62 14.25
CA SER A 48 -0.85 25.40 15.46
C SER A 48 0.34 24.57 15.02
N SER A 49 1.53 24.83 15.55
CA SER A 49 2.79 24.13 15.23
C SER A 49 2.61 22.62 15.44
N ALA A 50 2.17 21.94 14.38
CA ALA A 50 1.96 20.50 14.39
C ALA A 50 3.32 19.84 14.63
N PRO A 51 3.38 18.76 15.44
CA PRO A 51 4.59 17.96 15.55
C PRO A 51 5.05 17.60 14.14
N ALA A 52 6.37 17.66 13.89
CA ALA A 52 6.98 17.40 12.59
C ALA A 52 6.39 16.12 11.99
N THR A 53 5.44 16.30 11.07
CA THR A 53 4.67 15.18 10.53
C THR A 53 5.53 14.55 9.47
N ILE A 54 5.77 13.24 9.57
CA ILE A 54 6.66 12.56 8.64
C ILE A 54 5.84 12.27 7.38
N PRO A 55 6.14 12.92 6.24
CA PRO A 55 5.35 12.75 5.04
C PRO A 55 5.74 11.45 4.32
N ILE A 56 4.75 10.69 3.90
CA ILE A 56 4.95 9.49 3.07
C ILE A 56 3.89 9.42 1.98
N SER A 57 4.25 8.90 0.80
CA SER A 57 3.29 8.73 -0.29
C SER A 57 2.25 7.65 0.03
N VAL A 58 1.03 7.83 -0.47
CA VAL A 58 -0.03 6.81 -0.33
C VAL A 58 0.40 5.47 -0.95
N GLN A 59 1.22 5.50 -1.99
CA GLN A 59 1.74 4.30 -2.63
C GLN A 59 2.67 3.51 -1.70
N ALA A 60 3.61 4.20 -1.04
CA ALA A 60 4.47 3.58 -0.04
C ALA A 60 3.67 3.03 1.14
N VAL A 61 2.60 3.73 1.56
CA VAL A 61 1.68 3.24 2.60
C VAL A 61 0.98 1.94 2.19
N ILE A 62 0.54 1.83 0.93
CA ILE A 62 -0.05 0.59 0.41
C ILE A 62 0.97 -0.54 0.46
N ALA A 63 2.20 -0.29 -0.02
CA ALA A 63 3.28 -1.28 -0.04
C ALA A 63 3.62 -1.79 1.36
N ILE A 64 3.86 -0.90 2.32
CA ILE A 64 4.24 -1.30 3.69
C ILE A 64 3.10 -1.89 4.49
N THR A 65 1.83 -1.69 4.12
CA THR A 65 0.69 -2.22 4.89
C THR A 65 -0.02 -3.40 4.23
N GLY A 66 0.22 -3.65 2.94
CA GLY A 66 -0.48 -4.67 2.15
C GLY A 66 -1.98 -4.40 2.00
N ARG A 67 -2.48 -3.22 2.39
CA ARG A 67 -3.90 -2.85 2.32
C ARG A 67 -4.21 -2.12 1.02
N SER A 68 -5.41 -2.34 0.49
CA SER A 68 -5.83 -1.75 -0.78
C SER A 68 -5.86 -0.22 -0.76
N GLN A 69 -5.64 0.38 -1.92
CA GLN A 69 -5.76 1.83 -2.14
C GLN A 69 -7.10 2.40 -1.63
N ARG A 70 -8.22 1.73 -1.89
CA ARG A 70 -9.55 2.12 -1.42
C ARG A 70 -9.60 2.31 0.10
N THR A 71 -8.92 1.43 0.85
CA THR A 71 -8.89 1.48 2.32
C THR A 71 -8.24 2.77 2.81
N TRP A 72 -7.13 3.16 2.19
CA TRP A 72 -6.40 4.36 2.57
C TRP A 72 -7.10 5.64 2.13
N TRP A 73 -7.71 5.67 0.95
CA TRP A 73 -8.52 6.82 0.53
C TRP A 73 -9.73 7.05 1.43
N ARG A 74 -10.44 5.99 1.86
CA ARG A 74 -11.53 6.12 2.84
C ARG A 74 -11.07 6.79 4.13
N ARG A 75 -9.90 6.41 4.64
CA ARG A 75 -9.30 6.97 5.86
C ARG A 75 -8.83 8.42 5.71
N ILE A 76 -8.44 8.79 4.50
CA ILE A 76 -8.10 10.18 4.17
C ILE A 76 -9.38 11.04 4.14
N GLU A 77 -10.47 10.51 3.58
CA GLU A 77 -11.76 11.21 3.48
C GLU A 77 -12.44 11.38 4.85
N ASP A 78 -12.49 10.31 5.65
CA ASP A 78 -13.07 10.36 6.99
C ASP A 78 -12.24 11.22 7.96
N GLY A 79 -10.94 11.44 7.66
CA GLY A 79 -10.02 12.28 8.41
C GLY A 79 -9.20 11.53 9.45
N THR A 80 -9.28 10.19 9.48
CA THR A 80 -8.47 9.35 10.37
C THR A 80 -6.98 9.42 10.02
N VAL A 81 -6.66 9.61 8.72
CA VAL A 81 -5.28 9.80 8.25
C VAL A 81 -5.15 11.21 7.69
N CYS A 82 -4.23 12.00 8.27
CA CYS A 82 -4.01 13.37 7.84
C CYS A 82 -3.40 13.44 6.42
N LYS A 83 -4.08 14.12 5.50
CA LYS A 83 -3.58 14.42 4.15
C LYS A 83 -2.66 15.62 4.18
N LEU A 84 -1.48 15.46 3.58
CA LEU A 84 -0.46 16.50 3.49
C LEU A 84 -0.42 17.11 2.08
N LYS A 85 0.40 18.16 1.91
CA LYS A 85 0.66 18.74 0.59
C LYS A 85 1.31 17.70 -0.32
N PRO A 86 0.97 17.66 -1.62
CA PRO A 86 1.66 16.81 -2.57
C PRO A 86 3.17 17.08 -2.58
N ASP A 87 3.95 16.05 -2.89
CA ASP A 87 5.39 16.20 -3.09
C ASP A 87 5.70 16.91 -4.43
N THR A 88 6.99 17.10 -4.73
CA THR A 88 7.45 17.69 -6.00
C THR A 88 7.05 16.87 -7.23
N ARG A 89 6.71 15.59 -7.05
CA ARG A 89 6.22 14.67 -8.10
C ARG A 89 4.69 14.65 -8.20
N GLY A 90 3.98 15.47 -7.41
CA GLY A 90 2.52 15.54 -7.39
C GLY A 90 1.83 14.35 -6.71
N ARG A 91 2.58 13.49 -6.00
CA ARG A 91 2.03 12.33 -5.29
C ARG A 91 1.23 12.76 -4.08
N ALA A 92 0.14 12.05 -3.79
CA ALA A 92 -0.62 12.28 -2.58
C ALA A 92 0.20 11.83 -1.36
N MET A 93 0.40 12.76 -0.41
CA MET A 93 1.18 12.54 0.80
C MET A 93 0.25 12.45 2.02
N VAL A 94 0.63 11.62 2.98
CA VAL A 94 -0.07 11.46 4.26
C VAL A 94 0.91 11.44 5.43
N ALA A 95 0.41 11.63 6.64
CA ALA A 95 1.17 11.49 7.87
C ALA A 95 1.48 10.03 8.17
N LEU A 96 2.76 9.64 8.14
CA LEU A 96 3.18 8.26 8.46
C LEU A 96 2.75 7.86 9.88
N GLN A 97 2.81 8.78 10.85
CA GLN A 97 2.43 8.47 12.23
C GLN A 97 0.98 8.03 12.37
N ASP A 98 0.06 8.58 11.57
CA ASP A 98 -1.35 8.18 11.60
C ASP A 98 -1.54 6.79 10.98
N VAL A 99 -0.74 6.46 9.96
CA VAL A 99 -0.74 5.13 9.35
C VAL A 99 -0.27 4.06 10.35
N LEU A 100 0.83 4.33 11.05
CA LEU A 100 1.45 3.41 12.02
C LEU A 100 0.54 3.13 13.24
N LYS A 101 -0.31 4.09 13.62
CA LYS A 101 -1.34 3.85 14.66
C LYS A 101 -2.43 2.87 14.22
N LEU A 102 -2.62 2.67 12.91
CA LEU A 102 -3.75 1.92 12.34
C LEU A 102 -3.35 0.55 11.78
N ALA A 103 -2.06 0.29 11.64
CA ALA A 103 -1.52 -0.95 11.11
C ALA A 103 -0.15 -1.21 11.71
N ASP A 104 0.03 -2.40 12.28
CA ASP A 104 1.37 -2.90 12.54
C ASP A 104 1.99 -3.28 11.19
N CYS A 105 3.02 -2.53 10.80
CA CYS A 105 3.79 -2.77 9.59
C CYS A 105 5.23 -3.18 9.90
N GLY A 106 5.58 -3.49 11.15
CA GLY A 106 6.93 -3.92 11.52
C GLY A 106 8.03 -2.92 11.15
N VAL A 107 7.70 -1.63 11.03
CA VAL A 107 8.67 -0.55 10.81
C VAL A 107 9.01 0.04 12.17
N ALA A 108 10.26 -0.12 12.63
CA ALA A 108 10.67 0.47 13.88
C ALA A 108 10.74 2.01 13.76
N PRO A 109 10.65 2.75 14.87
CA PRO A 109 10.77 4.21 14.83
C PRO A 109 12.07 4.71 14.20
N GLU A 110 13.15 3.94 14.38
CA GLU A 110 14.49 4.22 13.86
C GLU A 110 14.56 4.07 12.33
N ASP A 111 13.70 3.23 11.75
CA ASP A 111 13.64 2.96 10.30
C ASP A 111 12.73 3.93 9.54
N MET A 112 12.00 4.81 10.25
CA MET A 112 11.05 5.73 9.61
C MET A 112 11.76 6.70 8.64
N ASP A 113 12.94 7.19 9.02
CA ASP A 113 13.72 8.09 8.16
C ASP A 113 14.24 7.37 6.92
N LEU A 114 14.65 6.10 7.07
CA LEU A 114 15.07 5.26 5.95
C LEU A 114 13.90 5.02 4.99
N LEU A 115 12.69 4.76 5.52
CA LEU A 115 11.48 4.61 4.71
C LEU A 115 11.12 5.89 3.94
N VAL A 116 11.31 7.07 4.53
CA VAL A 116 11.09 8.34 3.83
C VAL A 116 12.11 8.55 2.72
N LYS A 117 13.39 8.21 2.97
CA LYS A 117 14.43 8.24 1.92
C LYS A 117 14.07 7.29 0.78
N ALA A 118 13.62 6.07 1.10
CA ALA A 118 13.18 5.10 0.10
C ALA A 118 11.99 5.62 -0.72
N ASP A 119 10.99 6.22 -0.08
CA ASP A 119 9.84 6.86 -0.77
C ASP A 119 10.25 8.09 -1.60
N SER A 120 11.33 8.77 -1.24
CA SER A 120 11.90 9.87 -2.03
C SER A 120 12.62 9.40 -3.30
N GLY A 121 12.89 8.10 -3.42
CA GLY A 121 13.53 7.49 -4.59
C GLY A 121 15.00 7.11 -4.41
N ASP A 122 15.53 7.18 -3.19
CA ASP A 122 16.90 6.77 -2.91
C ASP A 122 17.05 5.25 -3.10
N ALA A 123 17.87 4.83 -4.07
CA ALA A 123 17.98 3.43 -4.47
C ALA A 123 18.61 2.54 -3.38
N GLU A 124 19.52 3.08 -2.58
CA GLU A 124 20.17 2.36 -1.47
C GLU A 124 19.17 2.17 -0.34
N ALA A 125 18.46 3.24 0.06
CA ALA A 125 17.41 3.15 1.06
C ALA A 125 16.27 2.20 0.64
N GLN A 126 15.92 2.17 -0.65
CA GLN A 126 14.95 1.21 -1.19
C GLN A 126 15.46 -0.23 -1.10
N ALA A 127 16.75 -0.47 -1.36
CA ALA A 127 17.34 -1.79 -1.21
C ALA A 127 17.32 -2.24 0.25
N ASP A 128 17.75 -1.37 1.17
CA ASP A 128 17.82 -1.67 2.61
C ASP A 128 16.44 -1.94 3.22
N ILE A 129 15.45 -1.09 2.94
CA ILE A 129 14.06 -1.31 3.37
C ILE A 129 13.49 -2.59 2.75
N GLY A 130 13.83 -2.86 1.49
CA GLY A 130 13.43 -4.07 0.80
C GLY A 130 13.94 -5.32 1.50
N GLU A 131 15.22 -5.37 1.84
CA GLU A 131 15.85 -6.48 2.55
C GLU A 131 15.31 -6.63 3.98
N MET A 132 15.10 -5.51 4.69
CA MET A 132 14.46 -5.51 6.00
C MET A 132 13.06 -6.16 5.95
N PHE A 133 12.23 -5.81 4.97
CA PHE A 133 10.92 -6.45 4.83
C PHE A 133 11.00 -7.93 4.45
N ILE A 134 11.97 -8.34 3.64
CA ILE A 134 12.19 -9.76 3.33
C ILE A 134 12.56 -10.54 4.60
N SER A 135 13.52 -10.04 5.36
CA SER A 135 14.01 -10.70 6.59
C SER A 135 12.96 -10.74 7.71
N THR A 136 12.08 -9.74 7.78
CA THR A 136 10.95 -9.71 8.73
C THR A 136 9.73 -10.53 8.27
N GLY A 137 9.85 -11.31 7.19
CA GLY A 137 8.78 -12.20 6.72
C GLY A 137 7.66 -11.49 5.98
N ARG A 138 7.93 -10.32 5.40
CA ARG A 138 6.98 -9.49 4.64
C ARG A 138 7.41 -9.35 3.17
N PRO A 139 7.49 -10.46 2.42
CA PRO A 139 8.16 -10.46 1.12
C PRO A 139 7.46 -9.65 0.04
N ASP A 140 6.13 -9.46 0.14
CA ASP A 140 5.40 -8.59 -0.80
C ASP A 140 5.85 -7.13 -0.71
N ALA A 141 6.02 -6.62 0.52
CA ALA A 141 6.52 -5.27 0.77
C ALA A 141 7.99 -5.17 0.38
N GLY A 142 8.79 -6.17 0.75
CA GLY A 142 10.21 -6.21 0.42
C GLY A 142 10.47 -6.18 -1.08
N ARG A 143 9.79 -7.05 -1.83
CA ARG A 143 9.88 -7.09 -3.30
C ARG A 143 9.53 -5.76 -3.94
N TYR A 144 8.48 -5.07 -3.47
CA TYR A 144 8.09 -3.77 -4.01
C TYR A 144 9.26 -2.77 -3.95
N TRP A 145 9.93 -2.68 -2.81
CA TRP A 145 11.06 -1.76 -2.63
C TRP A 145 12.31 -2.22 -3.38
N LEU A 146 12.62 -3.52 -3.34
CA LEU A 146 13.74 -4.09 -4.10
C LEU A 146 13.57 -3.88 -5.61
N GLN A 147 12.34 -3.98 -6.13
CA GLN A 147 12.06 -3.74 -7.54
C GLN A 147 12.35 -2.29 -7.93
N LEU A 148 11.94 -1.31 -7.13
CA LEU A 148 12.26 0.09 -7.38
C LEU A 148 13.78 0.35 -7.39
N ALA A 149 14.51 -0.25 -6.45
CA ALA A 149 15.97 -0.13 -6.40
C ALA A 149 16.65 -0.82 -7.61
N ALA A 150 16.17 -2.01 -7.99
CA ALA A 150 16.69 -2.76 -9.13
C ALA A 150 16.43 -2.05 -10.47
N GLU A 151 15.27 -1.41 -10.64
CA GLU A 151 14.96 -0.58 -11.81
C GLU A 151 15.91 0.63 -11.93
N GLN A 152 16.47 1.10 -10.81
CA GLN A 152 17.53 2.12 -10.78
C GLN A 152 18.94 1.56 -10.99
N GLY A 153 19.08 0.24 -11.20
CA GLY A 153 20.37 -0.41 -11.42
C GLY A 153 21.07 -0.86 -10.13
N HIS A 154 20.40 -0.90 -8.98
CA HIS A 154 21.04 -1.27 -7.73
C HIS A 154 21.40 -2.78 -7.68
N PRO A 155 22.69 -3.14 -7.62
CA PRO A 155 23.14 -4.52 -7.77
C PRO A 155 22.69 -5.45 -6.63
N ASN A 156 22.71 -4.98 -5.37
CA ASN A 156 22.27 -5.80 -4.23
C ASN A 156 20.77 -6.12 -4.35
N ALA A 157 19.94 -5.13 -4.70
CA ALA A 157 18.51 -5.33 -4.86
C ALA A 157 18.18 -6.34 -5.96
N MET A 158 18.90 -6.32 -7.09
CA MET A 158 18.77 -7.35 -8.13
C MET A 158 19.11 -8.74 -7.61
N GLN A 159 20.17 -8.89 -6.81
CA GLN A 159 20.51 -10.18 -6.21
C GLN A 159 19.45 -10.65 -5.20
N CYS A 160 18.90 -9.75 -4.39
CA CYS A 160 17.80 -10.06 -3.48
C CYS A 160 16.53 -10.47 -4.25
N LEU A 161 16.18 -9.79 -5.36
CA LEU A 161 15.07 -10.19 -6.23
C LEU A 161 15.28 -11.56 -6.84
N SER A 162 16.50 -11.86 -7.31
CA SER A 162 16.85 -13.21 -7.76
C SER A 162 16.55 -14.24 -6.68
N HIS A 163 16.92 -13.96 -5.42
CA HIS A 163 16.64 -14.87 -4.32
C HIS A 163 15.13 -15.02 -4.06
N CYS A 164 14.35 -13.94 -4.18
CA CYS A 164 12.89 -13.98 -4.05
C CYS A 164 12.26 -14.92 -5.09
N TYR A 165 12.71 -14.84 -6.35
CA TYR A 165 12.20 -15.69 -7.44
C TYR A 165 12.63 -17.16 -7.31
N LEU A 166 13.82 -17.47 -6.77
CA LEU A 166 14.24 -18.85 -6.51
C LEU A 166 13.48 -19.48 -5.35
N SER A 167 13.28 -18.72 -4.28
CA SER A 167 12.62 -19.19 -3.05
C SER A 167 11.09 -19.18 -3.15
N GLY A 168 10.52 -18.35 -4.04
CA GLY A 168 9.09 -18.12 -4.12
C GLY A 168 8.58 -17.17 -3.02
N ALA A 169 9.44 -16.30 -2.50
CA ALA A 169 9.09 -15.37 -1.43
C ALA A 169 8.33 -14.16 -2.01
N GLY A 170 7.02 -14.07 -1.77
CA GLY A 170 6.16 -12.98 -2.26
C GLY A 170 5.91 -12.99 -3.78
N VAL A 171 6.44 -13.99 -4.48
CA VAL A 171 6.25 -14.25 -5.91
C VAL A 171 6.17 -15.75 -6.18
N PRO A 172 5.49 -16.18 -7.25
CA PRO A 172 5.68 -17.51 -7.78
C PRO A 172 7.15 -17.77 -8.08
N LYS A 173 7.60 -19.01 -7.83
CA LYS A 173 8.94 -19.43 -8.21
C LYS A 173 9.13 -19.33 -9.72
N ASP A 174 10.21 -18.70 -10.13
CA ASP A 174 10.57 -18.53 -11.53
C ASP A 174 12.09 -18.48 -11.66
N GLU A 175 12.68 -19.61 -12.04
CA GLU A 175 14.13 -19.75 -12.16
C GLU A 175 14.69 -18.89 -13.29
N ASP A 176 13.94 -18.70 -14.37
CA ASP A 176 14.37 -17.88 -15.52
C ASP A 176 14.43 -16.40 -15.14
N MET A 177 13.41 -15.90 -14.44
CA MET A 177 13.42 -14.54 -13.91
C MET A 177 14.52 -14.35 -12.87
N ALA A 178 14.74 -15.33 -12.01
CA ALA A 178 15.84 -15.27 -11.04
C ALA A 178 17.19 -15.15 -11.73
N LEU A 179 17.47 -16.00 -12.72
CA LEU A 179 18.72 -15.98 -13.47
C LEU A 179 18.93 -14.67 -14.23
N ARG A 180 17.86 -14.05 -14.74
CA ARG A 180 17.95 -12.73 -15.39
C ARG A 180 18.42 -11.66 -14.39
N TRP A 181 17.76 -11.56 -13.24
CA TRP A 181 18.15 -10.61 -12.20
C TRP A 181 19.57 -10.87 -11.68
N LEU A 182 19.93 -12.14 -11.52
CA LEU A 182 21.27 -12.54 -11.08
C LEU A 182 22.35 -12.16 -12.09
N ALA A 183 22.10 -12.40 -13.38
CA ALA A 183 23.00 -12.01 -14.45
C ALA A 183 23.17 -10.49 -14.52
N ASP A 184 22.08 -9.73 -14.40
CA ASP A 184 22.10 -8.27 -14.38
C ASP A 184 22.87 -7.70 -13.18
N ALA A 185 22.70 -8.30 -12.00
CA ALA A 185 23.48 -7.97 -10.81
C ALA A 185 24.97 -8.23 -11.03
N ALA A 186 25.31 -9.37 -11.65
CA ALA A 186 26.69 -9.75 -11.93
C ALA A 186 27.38 -8.79 -12.93
N VAL A 187 26.66 -8.38 -13.98
CA VAL A 187 27.13 -7.38 -14.96
C VAL A 187 27.39 -6.04 -14.29
N ARG A 188 26.57 -5.66 -13.31
CA ARG A 188 26.72 -4.43 -12.51
C ARG A 188 27.73 -4.54 -11.36
N GLY A 189 28.52 -5.62 -11.33
CA GLY A 189 29.64 -5.76 -10.42
C GLY A 189 29.29 -6.36 -9.06
N HIS A 190 28.07 -6.88 -8.85
CA HIS A 190 27.73 -7.58 -7.62
C HIS A 190 28.62 -8.81 -7.42
N VAL A 191 29.41 -8.84 -6.35
CA VAL A 191 30.46 -9.86 -6.13
C VAL A 191 29.84 -11.25 -6.02
N ILE A 192 28.84 -11.41 -5.15
CA ILE A 192 28.16 -12.69 -4.91
C ILE A 192 27.46 -13.17 -6.20
N ALA A 193 26.85 -12.25 -6.96
CA ALA A 193 26.14 -12.64 -8.18
C ALA A 193 27.12 -13.11 -9.26
N ARG A 194 28.27 -12.44 -9.40
CA ARG A 194 29.33 -12.88 -10.30
C ARG A 194 29.87 -14.25 -9.93
N GLU A 195 30.06 -14.53 -8.64
CA GLU A 195 30.51 -15.84 -8.18
C GLU A 195 29.48 -16.92 -8.47
N GLN A 196 28.20 -16.67 -8.18
CA GLN A 196 27.11 -17.58 -8.50
C GLN A 196 27.01 -17.86 -10.01
N MET A 197 27.11 -16.83 -10.86
CA MET A 197 27.11 -16.99 -12.32
C MET A 197 28.32 -17.77 -12.83
N ARG A 198 29.50 -17.58 -12.23
CA ARG A 198 30.71 -18.36 -12.56
C ARG A 198 30.52 -19.83 -12.20
N ALA A 199 29.98 -20.13 -11.01
CA ALA A 199 29.70 -21.48 -10.57
C ALA A 199 28.71 -22.19 -11.50
N LEU A 200 27.59 -21.52 -11.84
CA LEU A 200 26.58 -22.04 -12.76
C LEU A 200 27.17 -22.37 -14.14
N ARG A 201 28.00 -21.45 -14.68
CA ARG A 201 28.68 -21.70 -15.96
C ARG A 201 29.64 -22.88 -15.89
N ALA A 202 30.39 -23.03 -14.81
CA ALA A 202 31.29 -24.16 -14.63
C ALA A 202 30.51 -25.49 -14.59
N THR A 203 29.40 -25.56 -13.87
CA THR A 203 28.53 -26.75 -13.82
C THR A 203 27.91 -27.10 -15.17
N LEU A 204 27.54 -26.11 -15.98
CA LEU A 204 27.03 -26.36 -17.32
C LEU A 204 28.10 -26.94 -18.24
N LEU A 205 29.33 -26.41 -18.17
CA LEU A 205 30.45 -26.91 -18.97
C LEU A 205 30.81 -28.36 -18.62
N THR A 206 30.81 -28.73 -17.34
CA THR A 206 31.10 -30.11 -16.93
C THR A 206 30.03 -31.11 -17.38
N LYS A 207 28.76 -30.71 -17.46
CA LYS A 207 27.66 -31.54 -17.98
C LYS A 207 27.66 -31.71 -19.49
N ILE A 208 28.31 -30.81 -20.24
CA ILE A 208 28.38 -30.86 -21.71
C ILE A 208 29.59 -31.68 -22.17
N VAL A 209 30.70 -31.61 -21.42
CA VAL A 209 31.97 -32.23 -21.79
C VAL A 209 32.15 -33.64 -21.20
N GLY A 210 31.34 -34.02 -20.20
CA GLY A 210 31.32 -35.36 -19.60
C GLY A 210 30.13 -36.19 -20.06
#